data_AF-A0A143XMY6-F1
#
_entry.id   AF-A0A143XMY6-F1
#
_cell.length_a   1.000
_cell.length_b   1.000
_cell.length_c   1.000
_cell.angle_alpha   90.00
_cell.angle_beta   90.00
_cell.angle_gamma   90.00
#
_symmetry.space_group_name_H-M   'P 1'
#
loop_
_entity.id
_entity.type
_entity.pdbx_description
1 polymer ?
#
loop_
_entity_poly.entity_id
_entity_poly.type
_entity_poly.pdbx_seq_one_letter_code
_entity_poly.pdbx_strand_id
1 'polypeptide(L)'
;MAERLVRMGKVSSIDYENGMVSVTYPDLDDSTTDLFPFFSMTDEYKMPGIGQDVLVLHLSSGQASGIVMGKYWNEDNVPLMSGKGKYRKELGELPGEAYIQYETGNITFHDQSGTATLGDIIAGLKATGKQE
;
A
#
# COMPACT_ATOMS: atom_id res chain seq x y z
N MET A 1 -1.66 7.99 32.73
CA MET A 1 -1.66 6.87 31.77
C MET A 1 -0.92 7.35 30.54
N ALA A 2 0.05 6.59 30.01
CA ALA A 2 0.79 7.02 28.82
C ALA A 2 -0.20 7.16 27.65
N GLU A 3 -0.28 8.37 27.09
CA GLU A 3 -1.10 8.65 25.93
C GLU A 3 -0.58 7.80 24.77
N ARG A 4 -1.36 6.81 24.32
CA ARG A 4 -0.97 5.96 23.19
C ARG A 4 -1.25 6.73 21.90
N LEU A 5 -0.26 7.53 21.51
CA LEU A 5 -0.24 8.31 20.26
C LEU A 5 -0.08 7.44 19.02
N VAL A 6 0.38 6.18 19.18
CA VAL A 6 0.59 5.25 18.08
C VAL A 6 -0.09 3.92 18.41
N ARG A 7 -0.92 3.41 17.50
CA ARG A 7 -1.66 2.15 17.66
C ARG A 7 -1.67 1.33 16.38
N MET A 8 -1.85 0.02 16.53
CA MET A 8 -2.08 -0.91 15.44
C MET A 8 -3.50 -1.44 15.55
N GLY A 9 -4.21 -1.54 14.44
CA GLY A 9 -5.57 -2.08 14.42
C GLY A 9 -5.90 -2.67 13.06
N LYS A 10 -7.13 -3.19 12.93
CA LYS A 10 -7.62 -3.80 11.70
C LYS A 10 -8.65 -2.91 11.04
N VAL A 11 -8.55 -2.76 9.71
CA VAL A 11 -9.52 -1.97 8.95
C VAL A 11 -10.92 -2.56 9.08
N SER A 12 -11.89 -1.76 9.49
CA SER A 12 -13.29 -2.19 9.67
C SER A 12 -14.17 -1.72 8.51
N SER A 13 -13.99 -0.48 8.04
CA SER A 13 -14.71 0.10 6.91
C SER A 13 -13.86 1.14 6.18
N ILE A 14 -14.24 1.41 4.93
CA ILE A 14 -13.50 2.29 4.02
C ILE A 14 -14.51 3.21 3.33
N ASP A 15 -14.26 4.50 3.38
CA ASP A 15 -14.91 5.52 2.56
C ASP A 15 -13.98 5.91 1.42
N TYR A 16 -14.20 5.30 0.26
CA TYR A 16 -13.40 5.52 -0.94
C TYR A 16 -13.60 6.92 -1.54
N GLU A 17 -14.76 7.56 -1.34
CA GLU A 17 -15.06 8.88 -1.91
C GLU A 17 -14.27 9.97 -1.20
N ASN A 18 -14.16 9.87 0.13
CA ASN A 18 -13.51 10.88 0.96
C ASN A 18 -12.09 10.51 1.40
N GLY A 19 -11.59 9.32 1.04
CA GLY A 19 -10.25 8.90 1.44
C GLY A 19 -10.14 8.59 2.94
N MET A 20 -11.20 8.03 3.54
CA MET A 20 -11.25 7.78 4.99
C MET A 20 -11.38 6.29 5.31
N VAL A 21 -10.91 5.91 6.49
CA VAL A 21 -10.88 4.52 6.96
C VAL A 21 -11.27 4.49 8.44
N SER A 22 -12.08 3.51 8.82
CA SER A 22 -12.32 3.15 10.24
C SER A 22 -11.48 1.93 10.61
N VAL A 23 -11.01 1.91 11.86
CA VAL A 23 -10.12 0.87 12.38
C VAL A 23 -10.68 0.32 13.68
N THR A 24 -10.73 -1.01 13.79
CA THR A 24 -11.04 -1.72 15.04
C THR A 24 -9.75 -2.02 15.77
N TYR A 25 -9.74 -1.74 17.07
CA TYR A 25 -8.61 -1.98 17.97
C TYR A 25 -8.87 -3.19 18.86
N PRO A 26 -8.22 -4.34 18.59
CA PRO A 26 -8.37 -5.53 19.43
C PRO A 26 -7.84 -5.32 20.86
N ASP A 27 -6.92 -4.37 21.06
CA ASP A 27 -6.36 -4.04 22.37
C ASP A 27 -7.30 -3.16 23.23
N LEU A 28 -8.43 -2.72 22.68
CA LEU A 28 -9.43 -1.87 23.33
C LEU A 28 -10.83 -2.49 23.27
N ASP A 29 -10.97 -3.77 23.60
CA ASP A 29 -12.28 -4.46 23.64
C ASP A 29 -13.04 -4.36 22.31
N ASP A 30 -12.30 -4.51 21.20
CA ASP A 30 -12.79 -4.35 19.83
C ASP A 30 -13.47 -2.99 19.55
N SER A 31 -13.06 -1.94 20.27
CA SER A 31 -13.48 -0.57 20.00
C SER A 31 -13.13 -0.17 18.57
N THR A 32 -14.11 0.34 17.85
CA THR A 32 -13.97 0.83 16.47
C THR A 32 -13.90 2.35 16.46
N THR A 33 -12.98 2.91 15.69
CA THR A 33 -12.82 4.36 15.55
C THR A 33 -13.91 4.97 14.68
N ASP A 34 -14.09 6.28 14.80
CA ASP A 34 -14.69 7.06 13.73
C ASP A 34 -13.83 6.99 12.44
N LEU A 35 -14.36 7.50 11.34
CA LEU A 35 -13.63 7.63 10.08
C LEU A 35 -12.43 8.58 10.25
N PHE A 36 -11.23 8.07 9.97
CA PHE A 36 -10.00 8.85 9.94
C PHE A 36 -9.46 8.98 8.52
N PRO A 37 -8.81 10.12 8.18
CA PRO A 37 -8.14 10.27 6.89
C PRO A 37 -7.05 9.22 6.72
N PHE A 38 -7.00 8.63 5.53
CA PHE A 38 -5.90 7.76 5.10
C PHE A 38 -4.73 8.60 4.59
N PHE A 39 -3.51 8.20 4.94
CA PHE A 39 -2.31 8.91 4.54
C PHE A 39 -2.10 8.78 3.02
N SER A 40 -2.10 9.91 2.31
CA SER A 40 -2.10 9.93 0.84
C SER A 40 -0.77 9.53 0.19
N MET A 41 0.30 9.34 0.96
CA MET A 41 1.64 9.03 0.44
C MET A 41 2.08 9.93 -0.74
N THR A 42 1.84 11.24 -0.63
CA THR A 42 2.11 12.21 -1.72
C THR A 42 1.28 11.89 -2.98
N ASP A 43 -0.04 11.83 -2.79
CA ASP A 43 -1.07 11.63 -3.82
C ASP A 43 -1.05 10.24 -4.50
N GLU A 44 -0.47 9.24 -3.84
CA GLU A 44 -0.58 7.83 -4.24
C GLU A 44 -1.83 7.19 -3.63
N TYR A 45 -2.87 7.01 -4.46
CA TYR A 45 -4.10 6.37 -4.02
C TYR A 45 -3.99 4.84 -4.04
N LYS A 46 -3.93 4.23 -2.85
CA LYS A 46 -4.09 2.79 -2.66
C LYS A 46 -4.62 2.49 -1.25
N MET A 47 -5.93 2.30 -1.15
CA MET A 47 -6.59 2.01 0.12
C MET A 47 -6.22 0.60 0.65
N PRO A 48 -6.19 0.41 1.97
CA PRO A 48 -6.03 -0.92 2.56
C PRO A 48 -7.33 -1.70 2.40
N GLY A 49 -7.26 -3.04 2.41
CA GLY A 49 -8.46 -3.89 2.42
C GLY A 49 -9.07 -4.03 3.81
N ILE A 50 -10.36 -4.38 3.88
CA ILE A 50 -11.04 -4.71 5.15
C ILE A 50 -10.34 -5.89 5.83
N GLY A 51 -10.17 -5.80 7.16
CA GLY A 51 -9.49 -6.80 8.00
C GLY A 51 -7.96 -6.73 7.99
N GLN A 52 -7.36 -5.89 7.14
CA GLN A 52 -5.91 -5.71 7.09
C GLN A 52 -5.39 -4.93 8.29
N ASP A 53 -4.20 -5.29 8.76
CA ASP A 53 -3.51 -4.55 9.82
C ASP A 53 -2.94 -3.23 9.30
N VAL A 54 -3.23 -2.16 10.05
CA VAL A 54 -2.79 -0.80 9.75
C VAL A 54 -2.22 -0.11 10.98
N LEU A 55 -1.30 0.82 10.73
CA LEU A 55 -0.77 1.72 11.74
C LEU A 55 -1.60 3.00 11.80
N VAL A 56 -2.01 3.41 12.99
CA VAL A 56 -2.75 4.64 13.23
C VAL A 56 -1.95 5.56 14.15
N LEU A 57 -1.80 6.81 13.71
CA LEU A 57 -1.21 7.89 14.50
C LEU A 57 -2.33 8.75 15.06
N HIS A 58 -2.51 8.72 16.36
CA HIS A 58 -3.44 9.60 17.07
C HIS A 58 -2.80 10.95 17.36
N LEU A 59 -3.55 12.03 17.14
CA LEU A 59 -3.13 13.37 17.51
C LEU A 59 -3.29 13.58 19.02
N SER A 60 -2.42 14.39 19.61
CA SER A 60 -2.47 14.72 21.05
C SER A 60 -3.70 15.52 21.48
N SER A 61 -4.59 15.87 20.53
CA SER A 61 -5.91 16.43 20.79
C SER A 61 -6.94 15.37 21.23
N GLY A 62 -6.54 14.10 21.33
CA GLY A 62 -7.34 13.00 21.85
C GLY A 62 -7.56 11.86 20.85
N GLN A 63 -8.09 10.74 21.31
CA GLN A 63 -8.32 9.53 20.49
C GLN A 63 -9.33 9.73 19.35
N ALA A 64 -10.09 10.83 19.34
CA ALA A 64 -11.09 11.18 18.31
C ALA A 64 -10.48 11.78 17.03
N SER A 65 -9.15 11.88 16.92
CA SER A 65 -8.51 12.33 15.70
C SER A 65 -7.21 11.57 15.48
N GLY A 66 -7.05 11.03 14.28
CA GLY A 66 -5.84 10.33 13.88
C GLY A 66 -5.69 10.27 12.36
N ILE A 67 -4.52 9.81 11.93
CA ILE A 67 -4.19 9.55 10.53
C ILE A 67 -3.81 8.08 10.40
N VAL A 68 -4.43 7.38 9.46
CA VAL A 68 -4.12 5.98 9.17
C VAL A 68 -2.95 5.97 8.18
N MET A 69 -1.78 5.47 8.60
CA MET A 69 -0.54 5.50 7.81
C MET A 69 -0.47 4.40 6.74
N GLY A 70 -1.34 3.38 6.84
CA GLY A 70 -1.38 2.25 5.91
C GLY A 70 -0.88 0.93 6.48
N LYS A 71 -0.74 -0.04 5.57
CA LYS A 71 -0.28 -1.39 5.87
C LYS A 71 1.21 -1.40 6.20
N TYR A 72 1.61 -2.30 7.08
CA TYR A 72 3.01 -2.55 7.42
C TYR A 72 3.33 -4.04 7.30
N TRP A 73 4.61 -4.39 7.16
CA TRP A 73 5.00 -5.80 7.08
C TRP A 73 4.87 -6.47 8.45
N ASN A 74 4.20 -7.62 8.47
CA ASN A 74 3.99 -8.44 9.66
C ASN A 74 3.89 -9.92 9.25
N GLU A 75 3.41 -10.80 10.14
CA GLU A 75 3.29 -12.24 9.87
C GLU A 75 2.26 -12.57 8.76
N ASP A 76 1.19 -11.78 8.64
CA ASP A 76 0.11 -11.98 7.68
C ASP A 76 0.33 -11.21 6.37
N ASN A 77 0.84 -9.98 6.45
CA ASN A 77 1.21 -9.13 5.33
C ASN A 77 2.73 -9.20 5.15
N VAL A 78 3.18 -10.11 4.30
CA VAL A 78 4.60 -10.32 3.97
C VAL A 78 4.96 -9.74 2.61
N PRO A 79 6.21 -9.26 2.42
CA PRO A 79 6.64 -8.76 1.12
C PRO A 79 6.70 -9.87 0.08
N LEU A 80 6.00 -9.70 -1.05
CA LEU A 80 6.01 -10.63 -2.18
C LEU A 80 7.39 -10.78 -2.84
N MET A 81 8.23 -9.76 -2.69
CA MET A 81 9.63 -9.79 -3.08
C MET A 81 10.46 -9.17 -1.98
N SER A 82 11.49 -9.89 -1.53
CA SER A 82 12.40 -9.45 -0.48
C SER A 82 13.86 -9.76 -0.83
N GLY A 83 14.79 -9.02 -0.23
CA GLY A 83 16.22 -9.16 -0.45
C GLY A 83 16.92 -7.82 -0.72
N LYS A 84 18.25 -7.80 -0.54
CA LYS A 84 19.07 -6.61 -0.76
C LYS A 84 19.04 -6.22 -2.25
N GLY A 85 18.81 -4.94 -2.52
CA GLY A 85 18.83 -4.40 -3.88
C GLY A 85 17.60 -4.75 -4.72
N LYS A 86 16.49 -5.14 -4.09
CA LYS A 86 15.21 -5.38 -4.77
C LYS A 86 14.22 -4.26 -4.43
N TYR A 87 13.34 -3.98 -5.36
CA TYR A 87 12.19 -3.10 -5.14
C TYR A 87 10.97 -3.69 -5.84
N ARG A 88 9.82 -3.60 -5.19
CA ARG A 88 8.56 -4.03 -5.78
C ARG A 88 7.43 -3.15 -5.26
N LYS A 89 6.61 -2.65 -6.18
CA LYS A 89 5.39 -1.90 -5.91
C LYS A 89 4.23 -2.60 -6.59
N GLU A 90 3.33 -3.14 -5.77
CA GLU A 90 2.05 -3.67 -6.23
C GLU A 90 1.15 -2.52 -6.66
N LEU A 91 0.61 -2.61 -7.87
CA LEU A 91 -0.33 -1.64 -8.44
C LEU A 91 -1.76 -2.19 -8.41
N GLY A 92 -1.94 -3.49 -8.63
CA GLY A 92 -3.24 -4.16 -8.60
C GLY A 92 -3.85 -4.27 -7.20
N GLU A 93 -5.13 -4.64 -7.18
CA GLU A 93 -5.88 -4.90 -5.93
C GLU A 93 -5.39 -6.21 -5.33
N LEU A 94 -5.24 -7.24 -6.18
CA LEU A 94 -4.76 -8.55 -5.77
C LEU A 94 -3.23 -8.67 -5.90
N PRO A 95 -2.57 -9.40 -4.98
CA PRO A 95 -1.14 -9.71 -5.08
C PRO A 95 -0.75 -10.29 -6.45
N GLY A 96 0.18 -9.63 -7.13
CA GLY A 96 0.73 -10.09 -8.40
C GLY A 96 -0.10 -9.72 -9.63
N GLU A 97 -1.26 -9.11 -9.49
CA GLU A 97 -2.13 -8.72 -10.61
C GLU A 97 -1.47 -7.69 -11.53
N ALA A 98 -0.87 -6.65 -10.93
CA ALA A 98 -0.10 -5.66 -11.65
C ALA A 98 0.98 -5.09 -10.73
N TYR A 99 2.21 -4.94 -11.22
CA TYR A 99 3.31 -4.45 -10.41
C TYR A 99 4.44 -3.82 -11.23
N ILE A 100 5.21 -2.97 -10.56
CA ILE A 100 6.53 -2.53 -11.00
C ILE A 100 7.55 -3.16 -10.08
N GLN A 101 8.56 -3.82 -10.63
CA GLN A 101 9.64 -4.39 -9.85
C GLN A 101 11.01 -4.06 -10.44
N TYR A 102 12.00 -4.04 -9.56
CA TYR A 102 13.41 -3.93 -9.90
C TYR A 102 14.18 -5.06 -9.24
N GLU A 103 14.94 -5.80 -10.04
CA GLU A 103 15.83 -6.86 -9.59
C GLU A 103 17.02 -7.00 -10.55
N THR A 104 18.23 -7.05 -9.99
CA THR A 104 19.48 -7.32 -10.75
C THR A 104 19.66 -6.41 -11.97
N GLY A 105 19.32 -5.12 -11.84
CA GLY A 105 19.46 -4.13 -12.90
C GLY A 105 18.30 -4.07 -13.90
N ASN A 106 17.32 -4.98 -13.81
CA ASN A 106 16.16 -4.97 -14.69
C ASN A 106 14.96 -4.32 -14.00
N ILE A 107 14.28 -3.41 -14.71
CA ILE A 107 12.97 -2.91 -14.34
C ILE A 107 11.94 -3.70 -15.14
N THR A 108 10.99 -4.32 -14.44
CA THR A 108 9.92 -5.12 -15.04
C THR A 108 8.58 -4.47 -14.74
N PHE A 109 7.74 -4.39 -15.78
CA PHE A 109 6.34 -4.02 -15.71
C PHE A 109 5.52 -5.29 -15.96
N HIS A 110 4.55 -5.55 -15.09
CA HIS A 110 3.62 -6.66 -15.24
C HIS A 110 2.20 -6.16 -15.06
N ASP A 111 1.31 -6.61 -15.93
CA ASP A 111 -0.14 -6.44 -15.86
C ASP A 111 -0.85 -7.67 -16.46
N GLN A 112 -2.17 -7.58 -16.62
CA GLN A 112 -2.99 -8.66 -17.18
C GLN A 112 -2.63 -9.01 -18.64
N SER A 113 -1.97 -8.12 -19.38
CA SER A 113 -1.54 -8.35 -20.77
C SER A 113 -0.20 -9.09 -20.85
N GLY A 114 0.58 -9.10 -19.77
CA GLY A 114 1.80 -9.86 -19.66
C GLY A 114 2.92 -9.11 -18.94
N THR A 115 4.16 -9.52 -19.24
CA THR A 115 5.37 -9.01 -18.58
C THR A 115 6.34 -8.49 -19.62
N ALA A 116 6.86 -7.28 -19.40
CA ALA A 116 7.94 -6.73 -20.22
C ALA A 116 8.98 -6.05 -19.32
N THR A 117 10.25 -6.12 -19.71
CA THR A 117 11.29 -5.30 -19.11
C THR A 117 11.37 -3.95 -19.80
N LEU A 118 11.92 -2.94 -19.12
CA LEU A 118 12.25 -1.67 -19.75
C LEU A 118 13.20 -1.86 -20.96
N GLY A 119 14.07 -2.88 -20.91
CA GLY A 119 14.93 -3.27 -22.01
C GLY A 119 14.16 -3.74 -23.24
N ASP A 120 13.15 -4.60 -23.05
CA ASP A 120 12.29 -5.10 -24.13
C ASP A 120 11.52 -3.96 -24.80
N ILE A 121 10.97 -3.05 -23.99
CA ILE A 121 10.21 -1.88 -24.48
C ILE A 121 11.13 -0.96 -25.30
N ILE A 122 12.32 -0.64 -24.79
CA ILE A 122 13.29 0.21 -25.51
C ILE A 122 13.74 -0.45 -26.82
N ALA A 123 13.97 -1.76 -26.83
CA ALA A 123 14.35 -2.51 -28.02
C ALA A 123 13.23 -2.49 -29.07
N GLY A 124 11.98 -2.69 -28.65
CA GLY A 124 10.80 -2.60 -29.53
C GLY A 124 10.66 -1.23 -30.17
N LEU A 125 10.77 -0.16 -29.39
CA LEU A 125 10.67 1.23 -29.90
C LEU A 125 11.78 1.55 -30.92
N LYS A 126 13.01 1.07 -30.69
CA LYS A 126 14.13 1.25 -31.64
C LYS A 126 13.94 0.51 -32.96
N ALA A 127 13.25 -0.64 -32.94
CA ALA A 127 12.99 -1.41 -34.16
C ALA A 127 11.95 -0.72 -35.05
N THR A 128 10.92 -0.11 -34.45
CA THR A 128 9.86 0.62 -35.18
C THR A 128 10.38 1.92 -35.80
N GLY A 129 11.29 2.64 -35.11
CA GLY A 129 11.88 3.89 -35.62
C GLY A 129 12.95 3.73 -36.71
N LYS A 130 13.26 2.50 -37.15
CA LYS A 130 14.17 2.23 -38.29
C LYS A 130 13.43 1.99 -39.61
N GLN A 131 12.10 2.08 -39.61
CA GLN A 131 11.27 1.89 -40.80
C GLN A 131 10.89 3.21 -41.50
N GLU A 132 11.40 4.36 -41.04
CA GLU A 132 11.29 5.67 -41.70
C GLU A 132 12.63 6.13 -42.27
#